data_AF-A0A0D1Z835-F1
#
_entry.id   AF-A0A0D1Z835-F1
#
_cell.length_a   1.000
_cell.length_b   1.000
_cell.length_c   1.000
_cell.angle_alpha   90.00
_cell.angle_beta   90.00
_cell.angle_gamma   90.00
#
_symmetry.space_group_name_H-M   'P 1'
#
loop_
_entity.id
_entity.type
_entity.pdbx_description
1 polymer ?
#
loop_
_entity_poly.entity_id
_entity_poly.type
_entity_poly.pdbx_seq_one_letter_code
_entity_poly.pdbx_strand_id
1 'polypeptide(L)'
;MQYTSIALSLLAASGVYAAPSYPYANTTTSSWMGSSNTTAAATNGTGSTSGSGSGSGIHVTLSNIQAEIGVQLTFKEGVRDIQRSPLQGPFQTFELSVGPEVLDQDLRCQALDLDGHPLVAIRGDNIDTTFSDAGNGEWTFAEVSEVSAVICDPAFVAMPDPDLLETRSESLD
;
A
#
# COMPACT_ATOMS: atom_id res chain seq x y z
N MET A 1 -40.37 51.69 -15.80
CA MET A 1 -40.07 51.35 -14.38
C MET A 1 -39.00 50.25 -14.44
N GLN A 2 -37.74 50.64 -14.57
CA GLN A 2 -36.74 50.76 -13.48
C GLN A 2 -36.30 49.39 -12.93
N TYR A 3 -35.02 49.11 -13.21
CA TYR A 3 -34.22 47.93 -12.91
C TYR A 3 -33.96 47.75 -11.42
N THR A 4 -33.72 46.52 -10.98
CA THR A 4 -32.93 46.28 -9.77
C THR A 4 -32.10 45.01 -9.95
N SER A 5 -30.87 45.23 -10.40
CA SER A 5 -29.80 44.23 -10.41
C SER A 5 -29.20 44.14 -9.02
N ILE A 6 -29.04 42.94 -8.47
CA ILE A 6 -28.24 42.71 -7.26
C ILE A 6 -26.93 42.07 -7.70
N ALA A 7 -25.85 42.83 -7.58
CA ALA A 7 -24.48 42.35 -7.75
C ALA A 7 -24.07 41.59 -6.48
N LEU A 8 -23.66 40.33 -6.64
CA LEU A 8 -22.97 39.57 -5.61
C LEU A 8 -21.51 39.43 -6.05
N SER A 9 -20.64 40.21 -5.43
CA SER A 9 -19.19 40.14 -5.58
C SER A 9 -18.60 39.77 -4.23
N LEU A 10 -18.10 38.55 -4.05
CA LEU A 10 -17.14 38.05 -3.04
C LEU A 10 -16.72 36.65 -3.55
N LEU A 11 -15.51 36.11 -3.45
CA LEU A 11 -14.29 36.45 -2.71
C LEU A 11 -13.14 35.75 -3.46
N ALA A 12 -11.95 36.37 -3.50
CA ALA A 12 -10.74 35.77 -4.04
C ALA A 12 -10.25 34.60 -3.16
N ALA A 13 -9.85 33.50 -3.79
CA ALA A 13 -9.08 32.42 -3.17
C ALA A 13 -7.93 32.05 -4.09
N SER A 14 -6.84 32.81 -4.03
CA SER A 14 -5.55 32.39 -4.58
C SER A 14 -4.88 31.46 -3.57
N GLY A 15 -5.06 30.14 -3.77
CA GLY A 15 -4.30 29.12 -3.06
C GLY A 15 -2.89 29.02 -3.66
N VAL A 16 -1.89 29.43 -2.89
CA VAL A 16 -0.48 29.14 -3.17
C VAL A 16 -0.19 27.74 -2.60
N TYR A 17 0.00 26.76 -3.47
CA TYR A 17 0.55 25.46 -3.07
C TYR A 17 2.07 25.59 -2.99
N ALA A 18 2.59 25.69 -1.77
CA ALA A 18 4.01 25.47 -1.50
C ALA A 18 4.20 23.99 -1.12
N ALA A 19 4.91 23.24 -1.97
CA ALA A 19 5.32 21.87 -1.64
C ALA A 19 6.44 21.91 -0.58
N PRO A 20 6.40 21.07 0.47
CA PRO A 20 7.52 20.94 1.40
C PRO A 20 8.68 20.18 0.74
N SER A 21 9.83 20.83 0.61
CA SER A 21 11.10 20.15 0.34
C SER A 21 11.61 19.56 1.65
N TYR A 22 11.62 18.24 1.78
CA TYR A 22 12.29 17.54 2.89
C TYR A 22 13.81 17.56 2.67
N PRO A 23 14.62 18.17 3.56
CA PRO A 23 16.06 17.97 3.52
C PRO A 23 16.37 16.56 4.03
N TYR A 24 16.75 15.66 3.11
CA TYR A 24 17.38 14.39 3.46
C TYR A 24 18.76 14.67 4.08
N ALA A 25 18.83 14.56 5.40
CA ALA A 25 20.09 14.60 6.14
C ALA A 25 20.82 13.27 5.96
N ASN A 26 21.74 13.20 4.99
CA ASN A 26 22.75 12.15 4.96
C ASN A 26 23.90 12.55 5.88
N THR A 27 23.89 11.98 7.09
CA THR A 27 25.11 11.84 7.89
C THR A 27 25.21 10.42 8.38
N THR A 28 25.96 9.59 7.67
CA THR A 28 26.74 8.54 8.33
C THR A 28 28.12 8.47 7.71
N THR A 29 28.99 9.29 8.28
CA THR A 29 30.43 9.11 8.28
C THR A 29 30.75 7.75 8.90
N SER A 30 31.46 6.90 8.17
CA SER A 30 32.34 5.89 8.76
C SER A 30 33.46 5.59 7.77
N SER A 31 34.55 6.31 7.94
CA SER A 31 35.87 5.94 7.44
C SER A 31 36.27 4.58 8.01
N TRP A 32 36.53 3.61 7.14
CA TRP A 32 37.52 2.56 7.38
C TRP A 32 38.36 2.39 6.12
N MET A 33 39.55 2.99 6.14
CA MET A 33 40.66 2.65 5.25
C MET A 33 41.17 1.25 5.62
N GLY A 34 41.54 0.43 4.63
CA GLY A 34 42.40 -0.74 4.89
C GLY A 34 42.28 -1.91 3.90
N SER A 35 43.02 -1.80 2.80
CA SER A 35 43.80 -2.84 2.10
C SER A 35 43.39 -4.33 2.12
N SER A 36 43.09 -4.82 0.91
CA SER A 36 43.45 -6.12 0.29
C SER A 36 43.99 -7.26 1.17
N ASN A 37 43.30 -8.42 1.12
CA ASN A 37 43.94 -9.69 0.77
C ASN A 37 42.92 -10.73 0.25
N THR A 38 43.40 -11.59 -0.64
CA THR A 38 42.73 -12.73 -1.27
C THR A 38 42.08 -13.71 -0.28
N THR A 39 41.00 -14.39 -0.69
CA THR A 39 40.95 -15.84 -1.03
C THR A 39 39.49 -16.31 -1.03
N ALA A 40 39.17 -17.15 -2.01
CA ALA A 40 37.87 -17.76 -2.26
C ALA A 40 37.24 -18.47 -1.05
N ALA A 41 35.94 -18.27 -0.88
CA ALA A 41 34.98 -19.26 -0.39
C ALA A 41 33.59 -18.83 -0.89
N ALA A 42 33.15 -19.40 -2.01
CA ALA A 42 31.78 -19.29 -2.46
C ALA A 42 30.91 -20.19 -1.57
N THR A 43 30.47 -19.64 -0.44
CA THR A 43 29.44 -20.23 0.40
C THR A 43 28.10 -19.83 -0.19
N ASN A 44 27.31 -20.82 -0.62
CA ASN A 44 25.91 -20.67 -1.00
C ASN A 44 25.14 -20.03 0.15
N GLY A 45 25.01 -18.71 0.13
CA GLY A 45 24.10 -17.94 0.97
C GLY A 45 22.91 -17.53 0.13
N THR A 46 21.79 -18.22 0.35
CA THR A 46 20.45 -17.74 -0.02
C THR A 46 20.26 -16.37 0.63
N GLY A 47 20.55 -15.33 -0.13
CA GLY A 47 20.32 -13.95 0.28
C GLY A 47 18.84 -13.63 0.13
N SER A 48 18.11 -13.72 1.24
CA SER A 48 16.95 -12.85 1.45
C SER A 48 17.47 -11.41 1.50
N THR A 49 17.58 -10.78 0.34
CA THR A 49 17.69 -9.32 0.25
C THR A 49 16.31 -8.75 0.51
N SER A 50 16.05 -8.42 1.79
CA SER A 50 15.13 -7.34 2.16
C SER A 50 15.75 -6.04 1.64
N GLY A 51 15.63 -5.82 0.34
CA GLY A 51 15.96 -4.58 -0.31
C GLY A 51 14.74 -3.68 -0.27
N SER A 52 14.63 -2.85 0.77
CA SER A 52 13.97 -1.55 0.64
C SER A 52 14.80 -0.68 -0.31
N GLY A 53 14.85 -1.08 -1.59
CA GLY A 53 15.11 -0.15 -2.67
C GLY A 53 13.82 0.61 -2.90
N SER A 54 13.91 1.91 -3.18
CA SER A 54 12.83 2.67 -3.81
C SER A 54 12.45 1.98 -5.12
N GLY A 55 11.65 0.91 -5.01
CA GLY A 55 11.31 0.02 -6.11
C GLY A 55 10.39 0.78 -7.03
N SER A 56 10.77 0.91 -8.29
CA SER A 56 9.96 1.49 -9.36
C SER A 56 8.79 0.59 -9.78
N GLY A 57 8.23 -0.19 -8.85
CA GLY A 57 7.28 -1.26 -9.12
C GLY A 57 6.14 -1.33 -8.13
N ILE A 58 5.23 -2.26 -8.39
CA ILE A 58 4.06 -2.52 -7.55
C ILE A 58 4.34 -3.79 -6.76
N HIS A 59 4.36 -3.66 -5.44
CA HIS A 59 4.66 -4.74 -4.51
C HIS A 59 3.52 -4.92 -3.51
N VAL A 60 3.11 -6.16 -3.26
CA VAL A 60 2.22 -6.49 -2.15
C VAL A 60 2.94 -7.39 -1.19
N THR A 61 2.94 -7.03 0.10
CA THR A 61 3.46 -7.86 1.18
C THR A 61 2.29 -8.36 2.02
N LEU A 62 2.16 -9.68 2.14
CA LEU A 62 1.26 -10.34 3.08
C LEU A 62 2.09 -10.79 4.26
N SER A 63 1.64 -10.55 5.50
CA SER A 63 2.41 -10.93 6.68
C SER A 63 1.57 -11.38 7.86
N ASN A 64 2.18 -12.21 8.71
CA ASN A 64 1.69 -12.51 10.04
C ASN A 64 2.89 -12.72 10.97
N ILE A 65 3.14 -11.74 11.83
CA ILE A 65 4.28 -11.74 12.75
C ILE A 65 4.16 -12.85 13.80
N GLN A 66 2.94 -13.14 14.25
CA GLN A 66 2.68 -14.18 15.26
C GLN A 66 2.98 -15.58 14.74
N ALA A 67 2.75 -15.81 13.44
CA ALA A 67 3.05 -17.07 12.76
C ALA A 67 4.43 -17.08 12.08
N GLU A 68 5.18 -15.98 12.14
CA GLU A 68 6.48 -15.80 11.48
C GLU A 68 6.45 -16.08 9.97
N ILE A 69 5.32 -15.75 9.31
CA ILE A 69 5.16 -15.94 7.86
C ILE A 69 5.02 -14.61 7.13
N GLY A 70 5.56 -14.57 5.91
CA GLY A 70 5.45 -13.42 5.02
C GLY A 70 5.65 -13.82 3.57
N VAL A 71 4.95 -13.14 2.67
CA VAL A 71 5.00 -13.32 1.22
C VAL A 71 5.05 -11.95 0.57
N GLN A 72 5.91 -11.79 -0.44
CA GLN A 72 5.90 -10.63 -1.31
C GLN A 72 5.51 -11.03 -2.73
N LEU A 73 4.59 -10.28 -3.33
CA LEU A 73 4.12 -10.44 -4.70
C LEU A 73 4.49 -9.19 -5.50
N THR A 74 4.80 -9.36 -6.78
CA THR A 74 5.14 -8.27 -7.71
C THR A 74 4.15 -8.25 -8.86
N PHE A 75 3.68 -7.07 -9.23
CA PHE A 75 2.63 -6.89 -10.24
C PHE A 75 3.11 -6.04 -11.41
N LYS A 76 2.45 -6.24 -12.54
CA LYS A 76 2.63 -5.39 -13.72
C LYS A 76 1.78 -4.13 -13.61
N GLU A 77 2.35 -3.02 -14.06
CA GLU A 77 1.67 -1.74 -14.14
C GLU A 77 0.71 -1.65 -15.34
N GLY A 78 -0.34 -0.84 -15.19
CA GLY A 78 -1.21 -0.40 -16.27
C GLY A 78 -2.16 -1.48 -16.81
N VAL A 79 -2.16 -2.66 -16.20
CA VAL A 79 -3.01 -3.79 -16.56
C VAL A 79 -3.57 -4.44 -15.30
N ARG A 80 -4.71 -5.12 -15.46
CA ARG A 80 -5.19 -6.05 -14.45
C ARG A 80 -4.23 -7.24 -14.35
N ASP A 81 -3.61 -7.42 -13.20
CA ASP A 81 -2.68 -8.53 -12.95
C ASP A 81 -3.11 -9.34 -11.72
N ILE A 82 -2.93 -10.65 -11.80
CA ILE A 82 -3.38 -11.60 -10.77
C ILE A 82 -2.18 -12.45 -10.37
N GLN A 83 -1.81 -12.38 -9.09
CA GLN A 83 -0.74 -13.19 -8.53
C GLN A 83 -1.32 -14.16 -7.51
N ARG A 84 -1.02 -15.45 -7.68
CA ARG A 84 -1.35 -16.46 -6.67
C ARG A 84 -0.34 -16.38 -5.53
N SER A 85 -0.84 -16.49 -4.31
CA SER A 85 0.06 -16.52 -3.16
C SER A 85 0.80 -17.88 -3.12
N PRO A 86 2.14 -17.91 -2.98
CA PRO A 86 2.90 -19.15 -2.79
C PRO A 86 2.61 -19.81 -1.42
N LEU A 87 2.15 -19.04 -0.44
CA LEU A 87 1.68 -19.53 0.85
C LEU A 87 0.26 -19.04 1.09
N GLN A 88 -0.62 -19.91 1.57
CA GLN A 88 -2.02 -19.54 1.77
C GLN A 88 -2.25 -18.75 3.05
N GLY A 89 -1.31 -18.72 4.00
CA GLY A 89 -1.46 -18.00 5.27
C GLY A 89 -1.45 -18.96 6.46
N PRO A 90 -1.95 -18.53 7.63
CA PRO A 90 -2.85 -17.39 7.84
C PRO A 90 -2.15 -16.02 7.87
N PHE A 91 -2.65 -15.04 7.12
CA PHE A 91 -2.12 -13.67 7.09
C PHE A 91 -2.96 -12.72 7.95
N GLN A 92 -2.29 -11.73 8.54
CA GLN A 92 -2.90 -10.69 9.36
C GLN A 92 -2.86 -9.33 8.68
N THR A 93 -1.80 -9.05 7.91
CA THR A 93 -1.61 -7.73 7.29
C THR A 93 -1.38 -7.83 5.79
N PHE A 94 -1.77 -6.76 5.11
CA PHE A 94 -1.65 -6.55 3.68
C PHE A 94 -1.04 -5.17 3.46
N GLU A 95 0.16 -5.11 2.90
CA GLU A 95 0.81 -3.85 2.55
C GLU A 95 0.96 -3.77 1.03
N LEU A 96 0.31 -2.79 0.40
CA LEU A 96 0.58 -2.43 -0.98
C LEU A 96 1.59 -1.29 -0.96
N SER A 97 2.69 -1.45 -1.69
CA SER A 97 3.67 -0.41 -1.97
C SER A 97 3.68 -0.11 -3.46
N VAL A 98 3.39 1.14 -3.81
CA VAL A 98 3.42 1.65 -5.18
C VAL A 98 4.63 2.56 -5.35
N GLY A 99 5.57 2.16 -6.22
CA GLY A 99 6.77 2.94 -6.50
C GLY A 99 6.45 4.32 -7.09
N PRO A 100 7.29 5.35 -6.85
CA PRO A 100 7.05 6.71 -7.35
C PRO A 100 7.11 6.84 -8.87
N GLU A 101 7.62 5.83 -9.57
CA GLU A 101 7.70 5.78 -11.03
C GLU A 101 6.48 5.12 -11.68
N VAL A 102 5.59 4.51 -10.89
CA VAL A 102 4.33 3.93 -11.37
C VAL A 102 3.37 5.07 -11.75
N LEU A 103 2.79 5.03 -12.94
CA LEU A 103 1.90 6.06 -13.45
C LEU A 103 0.60 6.15 -12.65
N ASP A 104 0.06 4.99 -12.24
CA ASP A 104 -1.16 4.90 -11.44
C ASP A 104 -0.82 4.83 -9.95
N GLN A 105 -0.64 5.99 -9.34
CA GLN A 105 -0.38 6.12 -7.89
C GLN A 105 -1.62 5.81 -7.03
N ASP A 106 -2.82 5.81 -7.64
CA ASP A 106 -4.07 5.49 -6.98
C ASP A 106 -4.48 4.01 -7.15
N LEU A 107 -3.57 3.19 -7.70
CA LEU A 107 -3.79 1.76 -7.92
C LEU A 107 -4.32 1.07 -6.66
N ARG A 108 -5.34 0.24 -6.86
CA ARG A 108 -5.92 -0.58 -5.80
C ARG A 108 -5.74 -2.07 -6.09
N CYS A 109 -5.53 -2.82 -5.03
CA CYS A 109 -5.45 -4.27 -5.08
C CYS A 109 -6.48 -4.90 -4.13
N GLN A 110 -6.92 -6.10 -4.44
CA GLN A 110 -7.87 -6.89 -3.67
C GLN A 110 -7.24 -8.24 -3.36
N ALA A 111 -7.29 -8.66 -2.09
CA ALA A 111 -6.91 -10.01 -1.67
C ALA A 111 -8.16 -10.90 -1.68
N LEU A 112 -7.99 -12.14 -2.15
CA LEU A 112 -9.05 -13.14 -2.20
C LEU A 112 -8.79 -14.30 -1.25
N ASP A 113 -9.84 -14.79 -0.60
CA ASP A 113 -9.81 -16.01 0.20
C ASP A 113 -9.67 -17.28 -0.67
N LEU A 114 -9.72 -18.46 -0.05
CA LEU A 114 -9.62 -19.75 -0.75
C LEU A 114 -10.82 -20.07 -1.66
N ASP A 115 -11.96 -19.46 -1.38
CA ASP A 115 -13.20 -19.58 -2.14
C ASP A 115 -13.33 -18.52 -3.25
N GLY A 116 -12.40 -17.55 -3.29
CA GLY A 116 -12.35 -16.46 -4.26
C GLY A 116 -13.14 -15.21 -3.85
N HIS A 117 -13.56 -15.09 -2.58
CA HIS A 117 -14.22 -13.89 -2.08
C HIS A 117 -13.20 -12.82 -1.65
N PRO A 118 -13.51 -11.53 -1.85
CA PRO A 118 -12.71 -10.44 -1.33
C PRO A 118 -12.58 -10.47 0.19
N LEU A 119 -11.36 -10.30 0.69
CA LEU A 119 -11.11 -10.11 2.10
C LEU A 119 -11.32 -8.64 2.49
N VAL A 120 -11.84 -8.42 3.69
CA VAL A 120 -11.99 -7.08 4.26
C VAL A 120 -10.75 -6.72 5.08
N ALA A 121 -10.25 -5.50 4.90
CA ALA A 121 -9.19 -4.97 5.74
C ALA A 121 -9.51 -3.55 6.24
N ILE A 122 -8.82 -3.19 7.30
CA ILE A 122 -9.03 -1.98 8.08
C ILE A 122 -7.71 -1.19 8.10
N ARG A 123 -7.80 0.12 7.84
CA ARG A 123 -6.69 1.07 7.98
C ARG A 123 -7.19 2.42 8.47
N GLY A 124 -6.91 2.71 9.75
CA GLY A 124 -7.52 3.85 10.44
C GLY A 124 -9.04 3.68 10.49
N ASP A 125 -9.77 4.68 10.01
CA ASP A 125 -11.23 4.63 9.92
C ASP A 125 -11.76 3.94 8.65
N ASN A 126 -10.89 3.59 7.70
CA ASN A 126 -11.30 2.95 6.46
C ASN A 126 -11.46 1.44 6.65
N ILE A 127 -12.59 0.91 6.19
CA ILE A 127 -12.89 -0.52 6.09
C ILE A 127 -13.26 -0.76 4.63
N ASP A 128 -12.49 -1.59 3.92
CA ASP A 128 -12.61 -1.77 2.47
C ASP A 128 -12.26 -3.20 2.07
N THR A 129 -12.67 -3.59 0.86
CA THR A 129 -12.26 -4.85 0.20
C THR A 129 -11.23 -4.62 -0.90
N THR A 130 -10.84 -3.37 -1.12
CA THR A 130 -9.80 -2.93 -2.04
C THR A 130 -8.85 -1.99 -1.32
N PHE A 131 -7.55 -2.17 -1.54
CA PHE A 131 -6.49 -1.59 -0.75
C PHE A 131 -5.60 -0.74 -1.66
N SER A 132 -5.40 0.52 -1.30
CA SER A 132 -4.42 1.41 -1.93
C SER A 132 -3.20 1.60 -1.01
N ASP A 133 -2.04 1.89 -1.60
CA ASP A 133 -0.85 2.31 -0.84
C ASP A 133 -1.13 3.65 -0.13
N ALA A 134 -1.46 4.69 -0.89
CA ALA A 134 -1.75 6.05 -0.40
C ALA A 134 -0.70 6.60 0.59
N GLY A 135 0.53 6.06 0.61
CA GLY A 135 1.60 6.38 1.55
C GLY A 135 1.28 6.12 3.02
N ASN A 136 0.24 5.34 3.34
CA ASN A 136 -0.23 5.14 4.73
C ASN A 136 0.18 3.79 5.34
N GLY A 137 0.99 3.01 4.63
CA GLY A 137 1.47 1.71 5.09
C GLY A 137 0.39 0.62 5.07
N GLU A 138 0.58 -0.38 5.94
CA GLU A 138 -0.17 -1.64 5.94
C GLU A 138 -1.65 -1.51 6.31
N TRP A 139 -2.44 -2.39 5.72
CA TRP A 139 -3.81 -2.71 6.09
C TRP A 139 -3.81 -3.93 7.00
N THR A 140 -4.70 -3.94 7.99
CA THR A 140 -4.93 -5.10 8.86
C THR A 140 -6.20 -5.79 8.44
N PHE A 141 -6.16 -7.09 8.11
CA PHE A 141 -7.38 -7.82 7.81
C PHE A 141 -8.33 -7.80 9.02
N ALA A 142 -9.64 -7.65 8.76
CA ALA A 142 -10.65 -7.65 9.81
C ALA A 142 -10.59 -8.95 10.65
N GLU A 143 -10.27 -10.06 9.98
CA GLU A 143 -9.96 -11.34 10.59
C GLU A 143 -8.69 -11.92 9.97
N VAL A 144 -7.89 -12.62 10.77
CA VAL A 144 -6.73 -13.36 10.28
C VAL A 144 -7.19 -14.41 9.27
N SER A 145 -6.72 -14.31 8.02
CA SER A 145 -7.34 -14.97 6.88
C SER A 145 -6.33 -15.67 5.96
N GLU A 146 -6.79 -16.70 5.26
CA GLU A 146 -6.03 -17.32 4.18
C GLU A 146 -6.22 -16.54 2.87
N VAL A 147 -5.14 -16.35 2.12
CA VAL A 147 -5.11 -15.63 0.85
C VAL A 147 -4.72 -16.58 -0.27
N SER A 148 -5.62 -16.79 -1.23
CA SER A 148 -5.33 -17.61 -2.42
C SER A 148 -4.65 -16.80 -3.52
N ALA A 149 -5.08 -15.56 -3.71
CA ALA A 149 -4.61 -14.69 -4.77
C ALA A 149 -4.80 -13.22 -4.40
N VAL A 150 -4.02 -12.37 -5.07
CA VAL A 150 -4.18 -10.92 -5.03
C VAL A 150 -4.34 -10.42 -6.46
N ILE A 151 -5.29 -9.51 -6.64
CA ILE A 151 -5.62 -8.89 -7.92
C ILE A 151 -5.33 -7.40 -7.80
N CYS A 152 -4.49 -6.86 -8.67
CA CYS A 152 -4.32 -5.42 -8.81
C CYS A 152 -4.94 -4.98 -10.14
N ASP A 153 -5.83 -4.00 -10.09
CA ASP A 153 -6.57 -3.52 -11.26
C ASP A 153 -6.72 -2.00 -11.19
N PRO A 154 -6.28 -1.24 -12.21
CA PRO A 154 -6.46 0.22 -12.25
C PRO A 154 -7.94 0.64 -12.30
N ALA A 155 -8.86 -0.27 -12.64
CA ALA A 155 -10.30 0.01 -12.61
C ALA A 155 -10.93 -0.14 -11.22
N PHE A 156 -10.20 -0.64 -10.22
CA PHE A 156 -10.73 -0.78 -8.87
C PHE A 156 -10.89 0.59 -8.19
N VAL A 157 -12.06 0.77 -7.58
CA VAL A 157 -12.42 1.94 -6.77
C VAL A 157 -12.59 1.52 -5.31
N ALA A 158 -12.65 2.49 -4.40
CA ALA A 158 -12.98 2.20 -3.00
C ALA A 158 -14.31 1.45 -2.91
N MET A 159 -14.30 0.30 -2.24
CA MET A 159 -15.46 -0.54 -2.03
C MET A 159 -15.57 -0.83 -0.53
N PRO A 160 -16.09 0.14 0.25
CA PRO A 160 -16.29 -0.05 1.67
C PRO A 160 -17.28 -1.19 1.91
N ASP A 161 -17.00 -2.00 2.93
CA ASP A 161 -17.92 -3.05 3.34
C ASP A 161 -19.16 -2.41 4.02
N PRO A 162 -20.36 -2.52 3.44
CA PRO A 162 -21.53 -1.83 3.98
C PRO A 162 -22.01 -2.39 5.32
N ASP A 163 -21.81 -3.69 5.58
CA ASP A 163 -22.30 -4.38 6.77
C ASP A 163 -21.51 -3.94 8.02
N LEU A 164 -20.21 -3.69 7.84
CA LEU A 164 -19.32 -3.21 8.89
C LEU A 164 -19.38 -1.70 9.13
N LEU A 165 -19.88 -0.91 8.16
CA LEU A 165 -20.12 0.52 8.34
C LEU A 165 -21.40 0.80 9.16
N GLU A 166 -22.44 -0.01 8.98
CA GLU A 166 -23.69 0.12 9.72
C GLU A 166 -23.50 -0.20 11.22
N THR A 167 -22.72 -1.25 11.52
CA THR A 167 -22.38 -1.66 12.90
C THR A 167 -21.67 -0.56 13.70
N ARG A 168 -20.84 0.30 13.08
CA ARG A 168 -20.15 1.41 13.77
C ARG A 168 -21.04 2.62 14.00
N SER A 169 -22.14 2.73 13.27
CA SER A 169 -23.09 3.85 13.39
C SER A 169 -24.03 3.68 14.60
N GLU A 170 -24.30 2.45 15.03
CA GLU A 170 -25.15 2.15 16.19
C GLU A 170 -24.42 2.26 17.55
N SER A 171 -23.08 2.29 17.59
CA SER A 171 -22.32 2.34 18.85
C SER A 171 -22.08 3.76 19.41
N LEU A 172 -22.72 4.78 18.83
CA LEU A 172 -22.49 6.21 19.14
C LEU A 172 -23.68 6.92 19.82
N ASP A 173 -24.69 6.18 20.31
CA ASP A 173 -25.80 6.72 21.10
C ASP A 173 -25.65 6.44 22.62
#